data_AF-A0A840Q082-F1
#
_entry.id   AF-A0A840Q082-F1
#
_cell.length_a   1.000
_cell.length_b   1.000
_cell.length_c   1.000
_cell.angle_alpha   90.00
_cell.angle_beta   90.00
_cell.angle_gamma   90.00
#
_symmetry.space_group_name_H-M   'P 1'
#
loop_
_entity.id
_entity.type
_entity.pdbx_description
1 polymer ?
#
loop_
_entity_poly.entity_id
_entity_poly.type
_entity_poly.pdbx_seq_one_letter_code
_entity_poly.pdbx_strand_id
1 'polypeptide(L)'
;MTELNKSVRRRLDDLANIAANGDDHAVTEVARSEMPHLVEAVRRLMAEHEPNERGECPACSRLLQRWRRPLRRPKSPCRVYLAARWALFNESPSAARRAAG
;
A
#
# COMPACT_ATOMS: atom_id res chain seq x y z
N MET A 1 17.85 7.40 -5.18
CA MET A 1 16.43 7.54 -4.77
C MET A 1 15.92 8.84 -5.36
N THR A 2 14.86 8.81 -6.18
CA THR A 2 14.39 9.99 -6.94
C THR A 2 13.78 11.06 -6.02
N GLU A 3 13.73 12.32 -6.46
CA GLU A 3 13.11 13.42 -5.70
C GLU A 3 11.63 13.15 -5.38
N LEU A 4 10.89 12.56 -6.32
CA LEU A 4 9.51 12.11 -6.10
C LEU A 4 9.41 11.11 -4.94
N ASN A 5 10.31 10.13 -4.87
CA ASN A 5 10.27 9.14 -3.79
C ASN A 5 10.66 9.75 -2.45
N LYS A 6 11.56 10.74 -2.43
CA LYS A 6 11.94 11.44 -1.19
C LYS A 6 10.78 12.30 -0.66
N SER A 7 10.11 13.06 -1.54
CA SER A 7 9.02 13.94 -1.12
C SER A 7 7.84 13.17 -0.56
N VAL A 8 7.46 12.05 -1.19
CA VAL A 8 6.39 11.17 -0.69
C VAL A 8 6.75 10.59 0.67
N ARG A 9 7.97 10.07 0.85
CA ARG A 9 8.41 9.50 2.13
C ARG A 9 8.44 10.52 3.24
N ARG A 10 9.03 11.71 2.99
CA ARG A 10 9.08 12.79 3.97
C ARG A 10 7.67 13.16 4.44
N ARG A 11 6.72 13.31 3.52
CA ARG A 11 5.33 13.61 3.87
C ARG A 11 4.71 12.54 4.78
N LEU A 12 4.94 11.26 4.48
CA LEU A 12 4.45 10.17 5.32
C LEU A 12 5.11 10.17 6.72
N ASP A 13 6.42 10.42 6.78
CA ASP A 13 7.17 10.49 8.03
C ASP A 13 6.70 11.67 8.90
N ASP A 14 6.43 12.84 8.29
CA ASP A 14 5.91 14.02 8.98
C ASP A 14 4.53 13.73 9.62
N LEU A 15 3.61 13.11 8.86
CA LEU A 15 2.28 12.75 9.35
C LEU A 15 2.37 11.70 10.47
N ALA A 16 3.24 10.71 10.33
CA ALA A 16 3.46 9.69 11.36
C ALA A 16 4.05 10.31 12.64
N ASN A 17 4.97 11.26 12.51
CA ASN A 17 5.54 11.96 13.64
C ASN A 17 4.51 12.79 14.41
N ILE A 18 3.62 13.50 13.70
CA ILE A 18 2.54 14.26 14.36
C ILE A 18 1.58 13.30 15.07
N ALA A 19 1.19 12.20 14.43
CA ALA A 19 0.29 11.21 15.04
C ALA A 19 0.87 10.54 16.30
N ALA A 20 2.20 10.38 16.37
CA ALA A 20 2.87 9.72 17.49
C ALA A 20 3.28 10.67 18.62
N ASN A 21 3.71 11.90 18.28
CA ASN A 21 4.39 12.80 19.21
C ASN A 21 3.73 14.19 19.31
N GLY A 22 2.72 14.49 18.49
CA GLY A 22 2.01 15.77 18.51
C GLY A 22 1.07 15.90 19.71
N ASP A 23 0.72 17.13 20.05
CA ASP A 23 -0.37 17.38 21.01
C ASP A 23 -1.74 17.03 20.42
N ASP A 24 -2.75 16.88 21.28
CA ASP A 24 -4.11 16.47 20.90
C ASP A 24 -4.74 17.37 19.83
N HIS A 25 -4.42 18.67 19.85
CA HIS A 25 -4.94 19.61 18.87
C HIS A 25 -4.30 19.38 17.49
N ALA A 26 -2.98 19.28 17.44
CA ALA A 26 -2.23 18.98 16.22
C ALA A 26 -2.62 17.63 15.63
N VAL A 27 -2.79 16.60 16.47
CA VAL A 27 -3.25 15.27 16.05
C VAL A 27 -4.66 15.35 15.46
N THR A 28 -5.58 16.07 16.11
CA THR A 28 -6.97 16.20 15.63
C THR A 28 -7.06 16.95 14.31
N GLU A 29 -6.31 18.05 14.17
CA GLU A 29 -6.25 18.83 12.93
C GLU A 29 -5.69 18.00 11.77
N VAL A 30 -4.58 17.29 12.00
CA VAL A 30 -4.01 16.38 10.99
C VAL A 30 -4.96 15.24 10.67
N ALA A 31 -5.63 14.66 11.67
CA ALA A 31 -6.59 13.58 11.43
C ALA A 31 -7.72 14.05 10.51
N ARG A 32 -8.23 15.27 10.68
CA ARG A 32 -9.34 15.80 9.86
C ARG A 32 -8.90 16.22 8.47
N SER A 33 -7.74 16.87 8.36
CA SER A 33 -7.26 17.44 7.09
C SER A 33 -6.51 16.42 6.23
N GLU A 34 -5.72 15.52 6.82
CA GLU A 34 -4.77 14.68 6.09
C GLU A 34 -5.23 13.24 5.90
N MET A 35 -6.03 12.70 6.81
CA MET A 35 -6.56 11.33 6.64
C MET A 35 -7.37 11.15 5.35
N PRO A 36 -8.22 12.10 4.91
CA PRO A 36 -8.91 11.97 3.64
C PRO A 36 -7.93 11.84 2.45
N HIS A 37 -6.81 12.58 2.49
CA HIS A 37 -5.78 12.52 1.45
C HIS A 37 -5.01 11.20 1.47
N LEU A 38 -4.69 10.67 2.66
CA LEU A 38 -4.08 9.34 2.79
C LEU A 38 -5.00 8.24 2.26
N VAL A 39 -6.28 8.27 2.62
CA VAL A 39 -7.28 7.31 2.12
C VAL A 39 -7.39 7.38 0.60
N GLU A 40 -7.42 8.58 0.03
CA GLU A 40 -7.46 8.76 -1.43
C GLU A 40 -6.18 8.26 -2.13
N ALA A 41 -5.00 8.52 -1.55
CA ALA A 41 -3.75 8.00 -2.09
C ALA A 41 -3.73 6.46 -2.11
N VAL A 42 -4.21 5.83 -1.04
CA VAL A 42 -4.34 4.36 -0.97
C VAL A 42 -5.36 3.86 -2.00
N ARG A 43 -6.52 4.50 -2.14
CA ARG A 43 -7.54 4.13 -3.15
C ARG A 43 -6.99 4.19 -4.57
N ARG A 44 -6.26 5.25 -4.92
CA ARG A 44 -5.62 5.39 -6.23
C ARG A 44 -4.62 4.28 -6.50
N LEU A 45 -3.78 3.97 -5.52
CA LEU A 45 -2.83 2.86 -5.61
C LEU A 45 -3.55 1.51 -5.76
N MET A 46 -4.64 1.30 -5.03
CA MET A 46 -5.44 0.07 -5.13
C MET A 46 -6.17 -0.05 -6.48
N ALA A 47 -6.65 1.05 -7.04
CA ALA A 47 -7.31 1.08 -8.35
C ALA A 47 -6.34 0.68 -9.48
N GLU A 48 -5.09 1.16 -9.45
CA GLU A 48 -4.06 0.74 -10.42
C GLU A 48 -3.76 -0.77 -10.33
N HIS A 49 -4.01 -1.36 -9.16
CA HIS A 49 -3.74 -2.76 -8.88
C HIS A 49 -4.98 -3.66 -8.87
N GLU A 50 -6.14 -3.15 -9.26
CA GLU A 50 -7.41 -3.89 -9.25
C GLU A 50 -7.29 -5.21 -10.02
N PRO A 51 -7.60 -6.35 -9.40
CA PRO A 51 -7.62 -7.64 -10.09
C PRO A 51 -8.67 -7.65 -11.20
N ASN A 52 -8.34 -8.22 -12.36
CA ASN A 52 -9.33 -8.48 -13.40
C ASN A 52 -10.28 -9.62 -12.99
N GLU A 53 -11.23 -9.97 -13.86
CA GLU A 53 -12.20 -11.07 -13.67
C GLU A 53 -11.55 -12.43 -13.34
N ARG A 54 -10.26 -12.60 -13.66
CA ARG A 54 -9.48 -13.82 -13.38
C ARG A 54 -8.70 -13.75 -12.06
N GLY A 55 -8.88 -12.67 -11.29
CA GLY A 55 -8.12 -12.38 -10.08
C GLY A 55 -6.68 -11.94 -10.32
N GLU A 56 -6.30 -11.61 -11.56
CA GLU A 56 -4.95 -11.23 -11.93
C GLU A 56 -4.79 -9.70 -11.90
N CYS A 57 -3.76 -9.21 -11.21
CA CYS A 57 -3.43 -7.77 -11.25
C CYS A 57 -2.70 -7.44 -12.56
N PRO A 58 -3.25 -6.57 -13.44
CA PRO A 58 -2.65 -6.25 -14.72
C PRO A 58 -1.32 -5.49 -14.57
N ALA A 59 -1.20 -4.59 -13.60
CA ALA A 59 0.03 -3.84 -13.33
C ALA A 59 1.20 -4.78 -12.96
N CYS A 60 0.96 -5.77 -12.08
CA CYS A 60 1.95 -6.78 -11.74
C CYS A 60 2.25 -7.74 -12.90
N SER A 61 1.24 -8.08 -13.70
CA SER A 61 1.38 -8.97 -14.86
C SER A 61 2.24 -8.36 -15.96
N ARG A 62 2.01 -7.08 -16.30
CA ARG A 62 2.78 -6.33 -17.31
C ARG A 62 4.28 -6.30 -16.98
N LEU A 63 4.62 -6.12 -15.70
CA LEU A 63 6.01 -6.18 -15.26
C LEU A 63 6.61 -7.56 -15.56
N LEU A 64 5.93 -8.64 -15.18
CA LEU A 64 6.40 -10.02 -15.40
C LEU A 64 6.54 -10.38 -16.88
N GLN A 65 5.65 -9.87 -17.74
CA GLN A 65 5.74 -9.99 -19.20
C GLN A 65 7.00 -9.30 -19.75
N ARG A 66 7.35 -8.10 -19.24
CA ARG A 66 8.55 -7.37 -19.64
C ARG A 66 9.84 -8.14 -19.33
N TRP A 67 9.85 -8.95 -18.27
CA TRP A 67 11.02 -9.76 -17.88
C TRP A 67 11.10 -11.13 -18.60
N ARG A 68 10.25 -11.40 -19.61
CA ARG A 68 10.16 -12.69 -20.32
C ARG A 68 10.11 -13.89 -19.37
N ARG A 69 9.43 -13.76 -18.22
CA ARG A 69 9.17 -14.87 -17.27
C ARG A 69 7.70 -15.29 -17.31
N PRO A 70 7.17 -15.77 -18.45
CA PRO A 70 5.75 -16.11 -18.60
C PRO A 70 5.29 -17.25 -17.67
N LEU A 71 6.23 -18.08 -17.19
CA LEU A 71 5.97 -19.18 -16.26
C LEU A 71 5.61 -18.72 -14.84
N ARG A 72 5.85 -17.45 -14.48
CA ARG A 72 5.41 -16.87 -13.21
C ARG A 72 4.24 -15.94 -13.48
N ARG A 73 3.02 -16.48 -13.66
CA ARG A 73 1.82 -15.66 -13.48
C ARG A 73 1.88 -15.01 -12.10
N PRO A 74 1.51 -13.72 -11.95
CA PRO A 74 1.39 -13.12 -10.63
C PRO A 74 0.32 -13.93 -9.89
N LYS A 75 0.78 -14.74 -8.93
CA LYS A 75 -0.11 -15.46 -8.04
C LYS A 75 -0.88 -14.38 -7.28
N SER A 76 -2.20 -14.38 -7.42
CA SER A 76 -3.04 -13.67 -6.47
C SER A 76 -2.62 -14.09 -5.04
N PRO A 77 -2.65 -13.17 -4.07
CA PRO A 77 -3.06 -11.76 -4.20
C PRO A 77 -1.93 -10.85 -4.73
N CYS A 78 -2.34 -9.74 -5.35
CA CYS A 78 -1.43 -8.65 -5.73
C CYS A 78 -0.58 -8.22 -4.52
N ARG A 79 0.74 -8.08 -4.70
CA ARG A 79 1.67 -7.71 -3.61
C ARG A 79 1.30 -6.39 -2.95
N VAL A 80 0.76 -5.44 -3.71
CA VAL A 80 0.33 -4.14 -3.19
C VAL A 80 -0.91 -4.29 -2.31
N TYR A 81 -1.92 -5.04 -2.76
CA TYR A 81 -3.09 -5.36 -1.92
C TYR A 81 -2.70 -6.13 -0.66
N LEU A 82 -1.78 -7.08 -0.77
CA LEU A 82 -1.29 -7.85 0.37
C LEU A 82 -0.59 -6.94 1.39
N ALA A 83 0.27 -6.04 0.93
CA ALA A 83 0.94 -5.06 1.78
C ALA A 83 -0.06 -4.09 2.43
N ALA A 84 -1.04 -3.59 1.67
CA ALA A 84 -2.09 -2.72 2.20
C ALA A 84 -2.93 -3.43 3.28
N ARG A 85 -3.32 -4.69 3.03
CA ARG A 85 -4.03 -5.51 4.02
C ARG A 85 -3.22 -5.64 5.31
N TRP A 86 -1.94 -6.00 5.21
CA TRP A 86 -1.07 -6.13 6.38
C TRP A 86 -0.94 -4.82 7.16
N ALA A 87 -0.74 -3.71 6.46
CA ALA A 87 -0.59 -2.40 7.09
C ALA A 87 -1.89 -1.90 7.75
N LEU A 88 -3.04 -2.07 7.09
CA LEU A 88 -4.33 -1.56 7.58
C LEU A 88 -4.92 -2.41 8.72
N PHE A 89 -4.72 -3.73 8.67
CA PHE A 89 -5.29 -4.65 9.66
C PHE A 89 -4.28 -5.08 10.73
N ASN A 90 -3.08 -4.48 10.74
CA ASN A 90 -1.98 -4.86 11.63
C ASN A 90 -1.68 -6.36 11.60
N GLU A 91 -1.92 -7.00 10.45
CA GLU A 91 -1.65 -8.41 10.24
C GLU A 91 -0.17 -8.54 9.86
N SER A 92 0.64 -9.22 10.67
CA SER A 92 2.02 -9.50 10.25
C SER A 92 2.02 -10.52 9.09
N PRO A 93 2.98 -10.44 8.13
CA PRO A 93 3.15 -11.46 7.08
C PRO A 93 3.32 -12.88 7.65
N SER A 94 3.80 -13.00 8.88
CA SER A 94 3.98 -14.26 9.60
C SER A 94 2.68 -14.82 10.20
N ALA A 95 1.68 -13.98 10.49
CA ALA A 95 0.35 -14.43 10.92
C ALA A 95 -0.43 -15.04 9.73
N ALA A 96 -0.40 -14.39 8.57
CA ALA A 96 -1.10 -14.86 7.37
C ALA A 96 -0.58 -16.21 6.82
N ARG A 97 0.71 -16.53 7.01
CA ARG A 97 1.29 -17.83 6.60
C ARG A 97 0.87 -19.01 7.48
N ARG A 98 0.48 -18.77 8.73
CA ARG A 98 0.04 -19.80 9.68
C ARG A 98 -1.44 -20.15 9.55
N ALA A 99 -2.26 -19.25 9.02
CA ALA A 99 -3.68 -19.48 8.77
C ALA A 99 -3.96 -20.22 7.44
N ALA A 100 -2.93 -20.46 6.62
CA ALA A 100 -3.03 -21.07 5.30
C ALA A 100 -2.29 -22.42 5.18
N GLY A 101 -1.86 -22.99 6.31
CA GLY A 101 -1.29 -24.35 6.42
C GLY A 101 -2.11 -25.17 7.40
#